data_AF-A0AAE6KRK0-F1
#
_entry.id   AF-A0AAE6KRK0-F1
#
_cell.length_a   1.000
_cell.length_b   1.000
_cell.length_c   1.000
_cell.angle_alpha   90.00
_cell.angle_beta   90.00
_cell.angle_gamma   90.00
#
_symmetry.space_group_name_H-M   'P 1'
#
loop_
_entity.id
_entity.type
_entity.pdbx_description
1 polymer ?
#
loop_
_entity_poly.entity_id
_entity_poly.type
_entity_poly.pdbx_seq_one_letter_code
_entity_poly.pdbx_strand_id
1 'polypeptide(L)'
;MEPVADSQVTSSAPDTNYGQYSAWEVNRQYSHVYMRFDLSLLPPNIRVRSVRLSVTANTGVAHRGDGNAYTTYVPDDDWHERTITWNNKPAGAGDTRGERNLWYSDTTEAEKMGVNSIDG
;
A
#
# COMPACT_ATOMS: atom_id res chain seq x y z
N MET A 1 5.86 13.45 2.58
CA MET A 1 6.89 12.59 1.99
C MET A 1 6.19 11.71 0.97
N GLU A 2 6.72 11.65 -0.24
CA GLU A 2 6.26 10.74 -1.29
C GLU A 2 7.09 9.44 -1.23
N PRO A 3 6.57 8.31 -1.73
CA PRO A 3 7.38 7.11 -1.85
C PRO A 3 8.56 7.33 -2.81
N VAL A 4 9.69 6.69 -2.50
CA VAL A 4 10.88 6.67 -3.39
C VAL A 4 10.79 5.57 -4.45
N ALA A 5 9.78 4.71 -4.35
CA ALA A 5 9.43 3.69 -5.32
C ALA A 5 7.98 3.26 -5.06
N ASP A 6 7.21 3.08 -6.13
CA ASP A 6 5.89 2.47 -6.07
C ASP A 6 5.62 1.55 -7.27
N SER A 7 4.81 0.52 -7.07
CA SER A 7 4.34 -0.30 -8.19
C SER A 7 3.14 -1.12 -7.76
N GLN A 8 2.20 -1.33 -8.69
CA GLN A 8 1.28 -2.45 -8.57
C GLN A 8 1.93 -3.75 -9.04
N VAL A 9 1.46 -4.87 -8.50
CA VAL A 9 1.74 -6.22 -9.00
C VAL A 9 0.44 -7.01 -9.00
N THR A 10 0.22 -7.80 -10.04
CA THR A 10 -1.04 -8.56 -10.19
C THR A 10 -0.79 -9.98 -10.67
N SER A 11 -1.54 -10.93 -10.12
CA SER A 11 -1.45 -12.34 -10.52
C SER A 11 -1.99 -12.60 -11.93
N SER A 12 -2.80 -11.69 -12.48
CA SER A 12 -3.33 -11.80 -13.84
C SER A 12 -2.29 -11.52 -14.92
N ALA A 13 -1.21 -10.83 -14.57
CA ALA A 13 -0.10 -10.51 -15.46
C ALA A 13 1.23 -10.63 -14.69
N PRO A 14 1.66 -11.86 -14.35
CA PRO A 14 2.57 -12.08 -13.23
C PRO A 14 4.02 -11.65 -13.48
N ASP A 15 4.41 -11.52 -14.76
CA ASP A 15 5.74 -11.05 -15.19
C ASP A 15 5.74 -9.57 -15.61
N THR A 16 4.58 -8.90 -15.58
CA THR A 16 4.47 -7.50 -15.99
C THR A 16 4.88 -6.57 -14.85
N ASN A 17 5.76 -5.62 -15.16
CA ASN A 17 6.11 -4.50 -14.28
C ASN A 17 5.18 -3.30 -14.56
N TYR A 18 4.74 -2.63 -13.51
CA TYR A 18 3.85 -1.47 -13.58
C TYR A 18 4.44 -0.21 -12.96
N GLY A 19 5.74 -0.16 -12.65
CA GLY A 19 6.40 0.97 -11.97
C GLY A 19 6.49 2.28 -12.76
N GLN A 20 5.77 2.41 -13.87
CA GLN A 20 5.60 3.67 -14.61
C GLN A 20 4.13 4.06 -14.76
N TYR A 21 3.20 3.26 -14.21
CA TYR A 21 1.78 3.46 -14.38
C TYR A 21 1.27 4.37 -13.27
N SER A 22 0.49 5.38 -13.65
CA SER A 22 -0.09 6.36 -12.72
C SER A 22 -1.42 5.92 -12.10
N ALA A 23 -1.95 4.76 -12.52
CA ALA A 23 -3.19 4.20 -12.01
C ALA A 23 -2.92 2.82 -11.43
N TRP A 24 -3.46 2.57 -10.24
CA TRP A 24 -3.29 1.31 -9.53
C TRP A 24 -4.62 0.64 -9.25
N GLU A 25 -4.62 -0.68 -9.31
CA GLU A 25 -5.68 -1.52 -8.78
C GLU A 25 -5.21 -2.19 -7.48
N VAL A 26 -6.01 -2.08 -6.43
CA VAL A 26 -5.81 -2.83 -5.18
C VAL A 26 -6.90 -3.87 -5.07
N ASN A 27 -6.51 -5.12 -4.96
CA ASN A 27 -7.38 -6.25 -4.67
C ASN A 27 -6.69 -7.21 -3.70
N ARG A 28 -7.33 -7.49 -2.57
CA ARG A 28 -6.79 -8.33 -1.50
C ARG A 28 -6.23 -9.68 -1.99
N GLN A 29 -6.87 -10.29 -3.00
CA GLN A 29 -6.51 -11.61 -3.48
C GLN A 29 -5.46 -11.60 -4.60
N TYR A 30 -5.55 -10.65 -5.53
CA TYR A 30 -4.81 -10.74 -6.79
C TYR A 30 -4.08 -9.47 -7.25
N SER A 31 -4.24 -8.32 -6.60
CA SER A 31 -3.53 -7.09 -6.98
C SER A 31 -3.04 -6.31 -5.77
N HIS A 32 -1.72 -6.15 -5.65
CA HIS A 32 -1.09 -5.49 -4.50
C HIS A 32 -0.34 -4.24 -4.96
N VAL A 33 -0.35 -3.21 -4.12
CA VAL A 33 0.45 -2.00 -4.33
C VAL A 33 1.58 -1.98 -3.31
N TYR A 34 2.81 -1.83 -3.80
CA TYR A 34 4.01 -1.67 -3.00
C TYR A 34 4.41 -0.19 -3.01
N MET A 35 4.77 0.33 -1.84
CA MET A 35 5.30 1.68 -1.66
C MET A 35 6.50 1.59 -0.72
N ARG A 36 7.63 2.18 -1.12
CA ARG A 36 8.84 2.25 -0.28
C ARG A 36 9.13 3.71 0.04
N PHE A 37 9.50 3.96 1.28
CA PHE A 37 9.79 5.31 1.77
C PHE A 37 11.22 5.36 2.30
N ASP A 38 11.94 6.41 1.97
CA ASP A 38 13.26 6.64 2.55
C ASP A 38 13.11 7.30 3.93
N LEU A 39 13.50 6.56 4.97
CA LEU A 39 13.44 7.01 6.35
C LEU A 39 14.80 7.52 6.85
N SER A 40 15.85 7.55 6.02
CA SER A 40 17.19 8.00 6.43
C SER A 40 17.23 9.47 6.83
N LEU A 41 16.24 10.26 6.38
CA LEU A 41 16.06 11.65 6.75
C LEU A 41 15.50 11.83 8.18
N LEU A 42 15.04 10.74 8.81
CA LEU A 42 14.59 10.77 10.19
C LEU A 42 15.80 10.70 11.14
N PRO A 43 15.86 11.56 12.17
CA PRO A 43 16.97 11.50 13.13
C PRO A 43 17.10 10.10 13.77
N PRO A 44 18.32 9.66 14.10
CA PRO A 44 18.51 8.40 14.79
C PRO A 44 17.81 8.44 16.17
N ASN A 45 17.28 7.30 16.60
CA ASN A 45 16.59 7.11 17.88
C ASN A 45 15.27 7.88 18.07
N ILE A 46 14.61 8.29 16.98
CA ILE A 46 13.26 8.86 17.11
C ILE A 46 12.25 7.77 17.49
N ARG A 47 11.38 8.10 18.45
CA ARG A 47 10.20 7.29 18.72
C ARG A 47 9.06 7.77 17.83
N VAL A 48 8.74 6.98 16.80
CA VAL A 48 7.58 7.23 15.95
C VAL A 48 6.32 7.08 16.79
N ARG A 49 5.60 8.19 17.03
CA ARG A 49 4.34 8.19 17.79
C ARG A 49 3.13 7.81 16.93
N SER A 50 3.16 8.19 15.66
CA SER A 50 2.15 7.85 14.68
C SER A 50 2.72 7.98 13.28
N VAL A 51 2.19 7.18 12.37
CA VAL A 51 2.38 7.32 10.93
C VAL A 51 1.00 7.54 10.33
N ARG A 52 0.89 8.38 9.31
CA ARG A 52 -0.33 8.51 8.50
C ARG A 52 0.04 8.21 7.06
N LEU A 53 -0.62 7.21 6.48
CA LEU A 53 -0.65 6.98 5.04
C LEU A 53 -1.97 7.54 4.51
N SER A 54 -1.90 8.36 3.47
CA SER A 54 -3.07 8.91 2.77
C SER A 54 -3.03 8.40 1.33
N VAL A 55 -4.11 7.73 0.90
CA VAL A 55 -4.30 7.23 -0.48
C VAL A 55 -5.71 7.60 -0.91
N THR A 56 -5.87 8.03 -2.15
CA THR A 56 -7.17 8.40 -2.73
C THR A 56 -7.59 7.35 -3.74
N ALA A 57 -8.80 6.83 -3.61
CA ALA A 57 -9.41 5.93 -4.59
C ALA A 57 -10.40 6.71 -5.46
N ASN A 58 -10.28 6.57 -6.78
CA ASN A 58 -11.21 7.20 -7.73
C ASN A 58 -12.47 6.35 -7.98
N THR A 59 -12.36 5.03 -7.75
CA THR A 59 -13.44 4.05 -7.92
C THR A 59 -13.24 2.88 -6.96
N GLY A 60 -14.31 2.19 -6.57
CA GLY A 60 -14.20 0.97 -5.76
C GLY A 60 -15.48 0.13 -5.79
N VAL A 61 -15.29 -1.19 -5.74
CA VAL A 61 -16.38 -2.18 -5.64
C VAL A 61 -15.98 -3.23 -4.62
N ALA A 62 -16.83 -3.48 -3.63
CA ALA A 62 -16.77 -4.66 -2.77
C ALA A 62 -18.09 -5.42 -2.85
N HIS A 63 -18.01 -6.60 -3.45
CA HIS A 63 -19.17 -7.47 -3.65
C HIS A 63 -19.56 -8.13 -2.32
N ARG A 64 -20.33 -7.41 -1.49
CA ARG A 64 -20.77 -7.82 -0.14
C ARG A 64 -19.65 -7.98 0.91
N GLY A 65 -18.41 -7.64 0.56
CA GLY A 65 -17.28 -7.54 1.49
C GLY A 65 -17.15 -6.15 2.12
N ASP A 66 -16.16 -5.97 2.99
CA ASP A 66 -15.69 -4.63 3.34
C ASP A 66 -14.88 -4.04 2.17
N GLY A 67 -15.02 -2.74 1.94
CA GLY A 67 -14.22 -2.01 0.95
C GLY A 67 -13.00 -1.41 1.62
N ASN A 68 -12.45 -2.14 2.60
CA ASN A 68 -11.22 -1.74 3.24
C ASN A 68 -10.06 -2.15 2.34
N ALA A 69 -9.15 -1.21 2.10
CA ALA A 69 -7.78 -1.54 1.77
C ALA A 69 -7.02 -1.88 3.05
N TYR A 70 -6.09 -2.81 2.94
CA TYR A 70 -5.28 -3.27 4.05
C TYR A 70 -3.82 -2.94 3.75
N THR A 71 -3.09 -2.50 4.76
CA THR A 71 -1.66 -2.27 4.69
C THR A 71 -0.93 -3.32 5.52
N THR A 72 0.14 -3.84 4.95
CA THR A 72 1.03 -4.81 5.59
C THR A 72 2.45 -4.29 5.46
N TYR A 73 3.24 -4.45 6.53
CA TYR A 73 4.66 -4.11 6.47
C TYR A 73 5.41 -5.11 5.60
N VAL A 74 6.30 -4.61 4.74
CA VAL A 74 7.19 -5.42 3.91
C VAL A 74 8.62 -5.21 4.44
N PRO A 75 9.25 -6.22 5.04
CA PRO A 75 10.58 -6.07 5.65
C PRO A 75 11.71 -6.01 4.63
N ASP A 76 11.51 -6.59 3.45
CA ASP A 76 12.47 -6.56 2.34
C ASP A 76 12.34 -5.25 1.55
N ASP A 77 13.41 -4.46 1.54
CA ASP A 77 13.53 -3.18 0.86
C ASP A 77 14.44 -3.22 -0.38
N ASP A 78 14.88 -4.40 -0.81
CA ASP A 78 15.75 -4.63 -1.98
C ASP A 78 14.96 -4.63 -3.31
N TRP A 79 13.63 -4.55 -3.27
CA TRP A 79 12.82 -4.47 -4.49
C TRP A 79 12.97 -3.11 -5.19
N HIS A 80 12.91 -3.13 -6.52
CA HIS A 80 12.98 -1.94 -7.35
C HIS A 80 11.71 -1.73 -8.18
N GLU A 81 11.24 -0.48 -8.21
CA GLU A 81 10.07 -0.03 -8.97
C GLU A 81 10.05 -0.52 -10.41
N ARG A 82 11.20 -0.53 -11.09
CA ARG A 82 11.31 -0.89 -12.51
C ARG A 82 11.43 -2.38 -12.80
N THR A 83 11.51 -3.21 -11.75
CA THR A 83 11.75 -4.65 -11.91
C THR A 83 10.81 -5.51 -11.08
N ILE A 84 10.05 -4.93 -10.15
CA ILE A 84 9.07 -5.68 -9.36
C ILE A 84 7.92 -6.17 -10.24
N THR A 85 7.51 -7.41 -10.01
CA THR A 85 6.47 -8.17 -10.71
C THR A 85 5.75 -9.02 -9.67
N TRP A 86 4.64 -9.66 -10.04
CA TRP A 86 3.97 -10.59 -9.12
C TRP A 86 4.88 -11.75 -8.67
N ASN A 87 5.73 -12.24 -9.58
CA ASN A 87 6.57 -13.40 -9.37
C ASN A 87 7.78 -13.13 -8.46
N ASN A 88 8.30 -11.91 -8.45
CA ASN A 88 9.45 -11.52 -7.63
C ASN A 88 9.13 -10.54 -6.50
N LYS A 89 7.83 -10.25 -6.25
CA LYS A 89 7.44 -9.36 -5.16
C LYS A 89 7.87 -9.93 -3.79
N PRO A 90 8.36 -9.08 -2.88
CA PRO A 90 8.66 -9.52 -1.53
C PRO A 90 7.38 -9.87 -0.76
N ALA A 91 7.49 -10.82 0.17
CA ALA A 91 6.40 -11.19 1.05
C ALA A 91 6.16 -10.09 2.10
N GLY A 92 4.91 -9.79 2.39
CA GLY A 92 4.55 -8.99 3.57
C GLY A 92 4.78 -9.78 4.86
N ALA A 93 4.92 -9.08 5.98
CA ALA A 93 5.13 -9.64 7.32
C ALA A 93 3.93 -10.44 7.88
N GLY A 94 2.96 -10.82 7.04
CA GLY A 94 1.79 -11.64 7.40
C GLY A 94 0.65 -10.88 8.09
N ASP A 95 0.97 -9.94 8.97
CA ASP A 95 -0.04 -9.21 9.75
C ASP A 95 -0.46 -7.89 9.09
N THR A 96 -1.77 -7.64 9.08
CA THR A 96 -2.33 -6.32 8.76
C THR A 96 -1.86 -5.31 9.81
N ARG A 97 -1.17 -4.26 9.36
CA ARG A 97 -0.69 -3.15 10.21
C ARG A 97 -1.59 -1.93 10.13
N GLY A 98 -2.47 -1.87 9.14
CA GLY A 98 -3.56 -0.90 9.05
C GLY A 98 -4.63 -1.33 8.08
N GLU A 99 -5.83 -0.77 8.23
CA GLU A 99 -6.97 -1.03 7.34
C GLU A 99 -7.64 0.30 7.05
N ARG A 100 -8.19 0.54 5.86
CA ARG A 100 -8.88 1.79 5.55
C ARG A 100 -10.01 1.57 4.56
N ASN A 101 -11.21 1.99 4.94
CA ASN A 101 -12.35 2.03 4.04
C ASN A 101 -12.09 3.06 2.92
N LEU A 102 -11.95 2.59 1.67
CA LEU A 102 -11.72 3.42 0.47
C LEU A 102 -12.97 3.59 -0.40
N TRP A 103 -14.17 3.27 0.11
CA TRP A 103 -15.41 3.33 -0.67
C TRP A 103 -15.78 4.74 -1.14
N TYR A 104 -16.04 4.87 -2.45
CA TYR A 104 -16.38 6.13 -3.14
C TYR A 104 -17.86 6.55 -3.03
N SER A 105 -18.76 5.73 -2.47
CA SER A 105 -20.21 6.02 -2.48
C SER A 105 -20.75 6.74 -1.25
N ASP A 106 -19.90 7.31 -0.38
CA ASP A 106 -20.35 8.09 0.78
C ASP A 106 -19.90 9.54 0.62
N THR A 107 -20.87 10.43 0.40
CA THR A 107 -20.79 11.85 -0.04
C THR A 107 -20.09 12.81 0.93
N THR A 108 -19.09 12.36 1.67
CA THR A 108 -18.20 13.23 2.42
C THR A 108 -16.77 12.95 2.00
N GLU A 109 -16.23 13.90 1.23
CA GLU A 109 -14.82 14.13 0.90
C GLU A 109 -14.03 14.42 2.19
N ALA A 110 -14.08 13.50 3.14
CA ALA A 110 -13.28 13.55 4.33
C ALA A 110 -12.01 12.77 4.03
N GLU A 111 -10.88 13.46 4.12
CA GLU A 111 -9.61 12.83 4.43
C GLU A 111 -9.79 11.88 5.64
N LYS A 112 -10.04 10.59 5.41
CA LYS A 112 -10.22 9.61 6.50
C LYS A 112 -8.85 9.06 6.89
N MET A 113 -8.20 9.73 7.85
CA MET A 113 -6.95 9.37 8.55
C MET A 113 -6.83 7.86 8.75
N GLY A 114 -5.72 7.18 8.36
CA GLY A 114 -5.31 5.77 8.67
C GLY A 114 -5.33 5.34 10.16
N VAL A 115 -5.65 4.07 10.49
CA VAL A 115 -5.46 3.45 11.82
C VAL A 115 -4.32 2.51 11.57
N ASN A 116 -3.15 2.89 12.07
CA ASN A 116 -1.95 2.08 12.01
C ASN A 116 -1.71 1.54 13.42
N SER A 117 -1.61 0.21 13.56
CA SER A 117 -1.08 -0.39 14.79
C SER A 117 0.44 -0.40 14.71
N ILE A 118 1.07 0.18 15.72
CA ILE A 118 2.53 0.21 15.92
C ILE A 118 2.98 -0.82 16.97
N ASP A 119 2.23 -1.91 17.17
CA ASP A 119 2.59 -2.88 18.19
C ASP A 119 3.91 -3.59 17.83
N GLY A 120 4.95 -3.22 18.60
CA GLY A 120 6.35 -3.63 18.57
C GLY A 120 7.15 -2.82 19.60
#